data_AF-C9LCW8-F1
#
_entry.id   AF-C9LCW8-F1
#
_cell.length_a   1.000
_cell.length_b   1.000
_cell.length_c   1.000
_cell.angle_alpha   90.00
_cell.angle_beta   90.00
_cell.angle_gamma   90.00
#
_symmetry.space_group_name_H-M   'P 1'
#
loop_
_entity.id
_entity.type
_entity.pdbx_description
1 polymer ?
#
loop_
_entity_poly.entity_id
_entity_poly.type
_entity_poly.pdbx_seq_one_letter_code
_entity_poly.pdbx_strand_id
1 'polypeptide(L)'
;MDVFSKLDFEKLTESVLGKCGCSGKAFSHGSIFGSLFFSYLCGGDCLEDINALTGQFRQRPGTLLPDSDTVGRGLKELAEENIIYREGHHYILQ
;
A
#
# COMPACT_ATOMS: atom_id res chain seq x y z
N MET A 1 -5.59 11.53 -5.25
CA MET A 1 -5.54 11.47 -3.77
C MET A 1 -6.88 11.81 -3.12
N ASP A 2 -7.59 12.87 -3.54
CA ASP A 2 -8.82 13.34 -2.86
C ASP A 2 -9.95 12.31 -2.74
N VAL A 3 -10.04 11.36 -3.68
CA VAL A 3 -11.06 10.31 -3.62
C VAL A 3 -10.89 9.50 -2.33
N PHE A 4 -9.68 9.00 -2.05
CA PHE A 4 -9.41 8.25 -0.81
C PHE A 4 -9.49 9.14 0.44
N SER A 5 -9.06 10.39 0.34
CA SER A 5 -9.17 11.36 1.45
C SER A 5 -10.62 11.64 1.83
N LYS A 6 -11.51 11.79 0.83
CA LYS A 6 -12.95 12.02 1.03
C LYS A 6 -13.68 10.78 1.56
N LEU A 7 -13.15 9.60 1.29
CA LEU A 7 -13.70 8.33 1.74
C LEU A 7 -13.19 7.93 3.14
N ASP A 8 -12.48 8.81 3.85
CA ASP A 8 -11.85 8.52 5.14
C ASP A 8 -10.96 7.25 5.09
N PHE A 9 -10.37 6.98 3.92
CA PHE A 9 -9.63 5.74 3.67
C PHE A 9 -8.47 5.54 4.64
N GLU A 10 -7.80 6.62 5.02
CA GLU A 10 -6.72 6.58 6.01
C GLU A 10 -7.23 6.09 7.37
N LYS A 11 -8.35 6.64 7.87
CA LYS A 11 -8.97 6.16 9.12
C LYS A 11 -9.42 4.71 9.03
N LEU A 12 -9.99 4.31 7.89
CA LEU A 12 -10.41 2.93 7.67
C LEU A 12 -9.21 1.97 7.74
N THR A 13 -8.14 2.27 6.99
CA THR A 13 -6.93 1.43 7.00
C THR A 13 -6.27 1.39 8.36
N GLU A 14 -6.19 2.51 9.09
CA GLU A 14 -5.65 2.54 10.44
C GLU A 14 -6.53 1.75 11.42
N SER A 15 -7.86 1.77 11.26
CA SER A 15 -8.78 1.00 12.09
C SER A 15 -8.67 -0.51 11.87
N VAL A 16 -8.36 -0.96 10.66
CA VAL A 16 -8.30 -2.39 10.30
C VAL A 16 -6.91 -2.96 10.49
N LEU A 17 -5.87 -2.21 10.09
CA LEU A 17 -4.48 -2.68 10.04
C LEU A 17 -3.61 -2.07 11.14
N GLY A 18 -4.15 -1.14 11.92
CA GLY A 18 -3.39 -0.37 12.88
C GLY A 18 -2.45 0.66 12.23
N LYS A 19 -1.59 1.24 13.06
CA LYS A 19 -0.56 2.18 12.61
C LYS A 19 0.61 1.43 11.95
N CYS A 20 1.12 2.00 10.86
CA CYS A 20 2.32 1.49 10.21
C CYS A 20 3.56 1.90 10.99
N GLY A 21 4.38 0.93 11.38
CA GLY A 21 5.60 1.11 12.15
C GLY A 21 5.40 1.71 13.57
N CYS A 22 6.49 1.77 14.34
CA CYS A 22 6.45 2.26 15.73
C CYS A 22 6.85 3.73 15.89
N SER A 23 7.48 4.36 14.88
CA SER A 23 8.21 5.64 15.05
C SER A 23 7.43 6.92 14.69
N GLY A 24 6.18 6.83 14.19
CA GLY A 24 5.42 8.01 13.73
C GLY A 24 6.01 8.75 12.51
N LYS A 25 7.13 8.25 11.97
CA LYS A 25 7.82 8.74 10.77
C LYS A 25 7.57 7.88 9.54
N ALA A 26 6.89 6.74 9.71
CA ALA A 26 6.52 5.85 8.62
C ALA A 26 5.29 6.39 7.89
N PHE A 27 5.17 6.06 6.61
CA PHE A 27 3.94 6.30 5.86
C PHE A 27 2.80 5.46 6.44
N SER A 28 1.59 6.01 6.51
CA SER A 28 0.41 5.25 6.94
C SER A 28 0.09 4.13 5.96
N HIS A 29 -0.56 3.04 6.44
CA HIS A 29 -1.04 1.98 5.56
C HIS A 29 -1.95 2.52 4.44
N GLY A 30 -2.77 3.53 4.74
CA GLY A 30 -3.58 4.23 3.73
C GLY A 30 -2.76 4.90 2.64
N SER A 31 -1.59 5.46 2.98
CA SER A 31 -0.64 6.01 2.00
C SER A 31 0.01 4.92 1.14
N ILE A 32 0.31 3.76 1.73
CA ILE A 32 0.90 2.59 1.05
C ILE A 32 -0.08 1.98 0.05
N PHE A 33 -1.32 1.73 0.47
CA PHE A 33 -2.37 1.27 -0.45
C PHE A 33 -2.74 2.35 -1.46
N GLY A 34 -2.76 3.62 -1.05
CA GLY A 34 -3.05 4.73 -1.94
C GLY A 34 -2.11 4.78 -3.13
N SER A 35 -0.78 4.74 -2.90
CA SER A 35 0.20 4.72 -3.99
C SER A 35 0.07 3.48 -4.87
N LEU A 36 -0.15 2.30 -4.28
CA LEU A 36 -0.37 1.06 -5.03
C LEU A 36 -1.62 1.16 -5.94
N PHE A 37 -2.75 1.60 -5.39
CA PHE A 37 -3.99 1.78 -6.15
C PHE A 37 -3.84 2.82 -7.26
N PHE A 38 -3.17 3.95 -6.99
CA PHE A 38 -2.93 4.95 -8.03
C PHE A 38 -2.04 4.41 -9.15
N SER A 39 -1.00 3.65 -8.84
CA SER A 39 -0.16 3.00 -9.84
C SER A 39 -0.98 2.04 -10.71
N TYR A 40 -1.75 1.16 -10.06
CA TYR A 40 -2.61 0.20 -10.73
C TYR A 40 -3.67 0.87 -11.62
N LEU A 41 -4.32 1.92 -11.14
CA LEU A 41 -5.32 2.68 -11.92
C LEU A 41 -4.70 3.45 -13.10
N CYS A 42 -3.40 3.76 -13.04
CA CYS A 42 -2.64 4.30 -14.17
C CYS A 42 -2.15 3.22 -15.15
N GLY A 43 -2.48 1.94 -14.91
CA GLY A 43 -2.07 0.81 -15.74
C GLY A 43 -0.71 0.22 -15.36
N GLY A 44 -0.16 0.56 -14.19
CA GLY A 44 1.04 -0.07 -13.67
C GLY A 44 0.80 -1.51 -13.24
N ASP A 45 1.78 -2.37 -13.47
CA ASP A 45 1.76 -3.79 -13.16
C ASP A 45 2.88 -4.22 -12.20
N CYS A 46 3.84 -3.31 -11.93
CA CYS A 46 4.93 -3.52 -10.98
C CYS A 46 5.02 -2.41 -9.93
N LEU A 47 5.73 -2.67 -8.84
CA LEU A 47 5.93 -1.65 -7.81
C LEU A 47 6.81 -0.50 -8.32
N GLU A 48 7.76 -0.76 -9.22
CA GLU A 48 8.61 0.28 -9.80
C GLU A 48 7.82 1.37 -10.54
N ASP A 49 6.64 1.07 -11.07
CA ASP A 49 5.76 2.05 -11.74
C ASP A 49 5.37 3.20 -10.80
N ILE A 50 5.32 2.96 -9.48
CA ILE A 50 5.08 4.00 -8.47
C ILE A 50 6.14 5.11 -8.58
N ASN A 51 7.40 4.74 -8.79
CA ASN A 51 8.49 5.71 -8.92
C ASN A 51 8.39 6.46 -10.26
N ALA A 52 8.00 5.78 -11.34
CA ALA A 52 7.78 6.41 -12.64
C ALA A 52 6.64 7.46 -12.59
N LEU A 53 5.59 7.18 -11.84
CA LEU A 53 4.41 8.05 -11.69
C LEU A 53 4.58 9.13 -10.62
N THR A 54 5.56 8.98 -9.72
CA THR A 54 5.82 9.93 -8.62
C THR A 54 6.00 11.35 -9.12
N GLY A 55 6.66 11.55 -10.27
CA GLY A 55 6.83 12.88 -10.87
C GLY A 55 5.50 13.56 -11.22
N GLN A 56 4.52 12.80 -11.72
CA GLN A 56 3.19 13.32 -12.05
C GLN A 56 2.40 13.63 -10.78
N PHE A 57 2.44 12.75 -9.79
CA PHE A 57 1.73 12.97 -8.53
C PHE A 57 2.28 14.16 -7.75
N ARG A 58 3.59 14.43 -7.81
CA ARG A 58 4.23 15.60 -7.19
C ARG A 58 3.82 16.94 -7.79
N GLN A 59 3.25 16.98 -9.00
CA GLN A 59 2.71 18.22 -9.57
C GLN A 59 1.55 18.79 -8.75
N ARG A 60 0.86 17.93 -8.00
CA ARG A 60 -0.15 18.36 -7.05
C ARG A 60 0.51 18.82 -5.74
N PRO A 61 0.31 20.08 -5.31
CA PRO A 61 0.87 20.58 -4.06
C PRO A 61 0.48 19.75 -2.84
N GLY A 62 1.43 19.55 -1.92
CA GLY A 62 1.21 18.80 -0.68
C GLY A 62 1.13 17.27 -0.85
N THR A 63 1.35 16.75 -2.07
CA THR A 63 1.37 15.32 -2.31
C THR A 63 2.69 14.71 -1.86
N LEU A 64 2.64 13.91 -0.81
CA LEU A 64 3.73 13.04 -0.38
C LEU A 64 3.28 11.60 -0.55
N LEU A 65 4.00 10.84 -1.38
CA LEU A 65 3.73 9.43 -1.62
C LEU A 65 4.97 8.61 -1.25
N PRO A 66 4.79 7.40 -0.70
CA PRO A 66 5.89 6.47 -0.53
C PRO A 66 6.41 6.02 -1.90
N ASP A 67 7.71 5.78 -1.98
CA ASP A 67 8.35 5.13 -3.13
C ASP A 67 8.06 3.63 -3.16
N SER A 68 8.43 2.98 -4.26
CA SER A 68 8.23 1.55 -4.48
C SER A 68 8.84 0.67 -3.37
N ASP A 69 10.01 1.06 -2.85
CA ASP A 69 10.75 0.33 -1.81
C ASP A 69 10.02 0.42 -0.45
N THR A 70 9.53 1.60 -0.11
CA THR A 70 8.70 1.82 1.08
C THR A 70 7.37 1.09 0.99
N VAL A 71 6.73 1.09 -0.19
CA VAL A 71 5.50 0.32 -0.42
C VAL A 71 5.76 -1.18 -0.27
N GLY A 72 6.83 -1.69 -0.89
CA GLY A 72 7.20 -3.10 -0.79
C GLY A 72 7.44 -3.54 0.65
N ARG A 73 8.12 -2.73 1.46
CA ARG A 73 8.28 -2.99 2.90
C ARG A 73 6.96 -3.04 3.64
N GLY A 74 6.07 -2.07 3.45
CA GLY A 74 4.77 -2.08 4.12
C GLY A 74 3.88 -3.24 3.72
N LEU A 75 3.91 -3.65 2.44
CA LEU A 75 3.22 -4.86 2.00
C LEU A 75 3.81 -6.12 2.63
N LYS A 76 5.14 -6.18 2.78
CA LYS A 76 5.83 -7.29 3.45
C LYS A 76 5.48 -7.37 4.94
N GLU A 77 5.30 -6.24 5.62
CA GLU A 77 4.85 -6.21 7.02
C GLU A 77 3.43 -6.74 7.20
N LEU A 78 2.58 -6.61 6.18
CA LEU A 78 1.20 -7.11 6.16
C LEU A 78 1.06 -8.51 5.55
N ALA A 79 2.15 -9.10 5.07
CA ALA A 79 2.11 -10.39 4.41
C ALA A 79 1.89 -11.50 5.44
N GLU A 80 0.89 -12.34 5.18
CA GLU A 80 0.60 -13.55 5.95
C GLU A 80 1.10 -14.79 5.19
N GLU A 81 1.23 -15.92 5.90
CA GLU A 81 1.63 -17.18 5.29
C GLU A 81 0.63 -17.64 4.21
N ASN A 82 1.15 -18.15 3.09
CA ASN A 82 0.30 -18.62 2.00
C ASN A 82 -0.51 -19.85 2.43
N ILE A 83 -1.82 -19.81 2.16
CA ILE A 83 -2.72 -20.95 2.37
C ILE A 83 -2.88 -21.67 1.02
N ILE A 84 -2.41 -22.90 0.94
CA ILE A 84 -2.60 -23.74 -0.25
C ILE A 84 -3.80 -24.65 -0.03
N TYR A 85 -4.76 -24.56 -0.96
CA TYR A 85 -5.88 -25.49 -1.04
C TYR A 85 -5.53 -26.61 -2.00
N ARG A 86 -5.35 -27.82 -1.46
CA ARG A 86 -5.13 -29.03 -2.26
C ARG A 86 -6.18 -30.06 -1.87
N GLU A 87 -7.08 -30.41 -2.80
CA GLU A 87 -8.09 -31.47 -2.70
C GLU A 87 -8.56 -31.78 -1.25
N GLY A 88 -9.21 -30.80 -0.59
CA GLY A 88 -9.83 -30.98 0.73
C GLY A 88 -8.93 -30.84 1.97
N HIS A 89 -7.63 -30.60 1.80
CA HIS A 89 -6.69 -30.39 2.92
C HIS A 89 -6.03 -29.00 2.88
N HIS A 90 -5.92 -28.38 4.05
CA HIS A 90 -5.29 -27.07 4.26
C HIS A 90 -3.85 -27.26 4.71
N TYR A 91 -2.90 -26.59 4.05
CA TYR A 91 -1.51 -26.51 4.46
C TYR A 91 -1.07 -25.06 4.53
N ILE A 92 -0.34 -24.72 5.60
CA ILE A 92 0.33 -23.43 5.77
C ILE A 92 1.80 -23.62 5.38
N LEU A 93 2.32 -22.78 4.49
CA LEU A 93 3.73 -22.79 4.13
C LEU A 93 4.53 -21.94 5.13
N GLN A 94 5.46 -22.59 5.86
CA GLN A 94 6.51 -21.95 6.67
C GLN A 94 7.67 -21.42 5.81
#